data_AF-A0A7C3UVR5-F1
#
_entry.id   AF-A0A7C3UVR5-F1
#
_cell.length_a   1.000
_cell.length_b   1.000
_cell.length_c   1.000
_cell.angle_alpha   90.00
_cell.angle_beta   90.00
_cell.angle_gamma   90.00
#
_symmetry.space_group_name_H-M   'P 1'
#
loop_
_entity.id
_entity.type
_entity.pdbx_description
1 polymer ?
#
loop_
_entity_poly.entity_id
_entity_poly.type
_entity_poly.pdbx_seq_one_letter_code
_entity_poly.pdbx_strand_id
1 'polypeptide(L)'
;MERFCLLPASINLHHVFVGGLLEHSLSLAKIGSYVAGEKGANREIVIAGALLHDIGKIEEIEVRGGFRYSDRGRLLGHIALGVIKLKELIGELKDFPVLLEDLLTHIIVSHHGLEEWGSPKRPMFIEAMIVHYLDNLDARIEGVRAHFEEGMEDERWSTYHRIYESRFLRLKEGSPWR
;
A
#
# COMPACT_ATOMS: atom_id res chain seq x y z
N MET A 1 -5.61 -0.82 -17.09
CA MET A 1 -4.93 -1.84 -16.26
C MET A 1 -3.44 -1.96 -16.54
N GLU A 2 -2.95 -1.82 -17.78
CA GLU A 2 -1.51 -1.87 -18.08
C GLU A 2 -0.65 -0.94 -17.21
N ARG A 3 -1.14 0.28 -16.93
CA ARG A 3 -0.46 1.23 -16.03
C ARG A 3 -0.20 0.67 -14.63
N PHE A 4 -1.08 -0.17 -14.09
CA PHE A 4 -0.92 -0.77 -12.77
C PHE A 4 0.34 -1.66 -12.70
N CYS A 5 0.72 -2.27 -13.83
CA CYS A 5 1.92 -3.11 -13.94
C CYS A 5 3.20 -2.32 -14.24
N LEU A 6 3.09 -1.02 -14.51
CA LEU A 6 4.21 -0.18 -14.97
C LEU A 6 4.58 0.93 -13.97
N LEU A 7 3.72 1.20 -13.00
CA LEU A 7 3.89 2.28 -12.04
C LEU A 7 4.53 1.78 -10.73
N PRO A 8 5.21 2.67 -10.00
CA PRO A 8 5.73 2.36 -8.68
C PRO A 8 4.60 2.40 -7.64
N ALA A 9 4.80 1.80 -6.48
CA ALA A 9 3.85 1.95 -5.38
C ALA A 9 4.00 3.32 -4.71
N SER A 10 5.17 3.95 -4.74
CA SER A 10 5.38 5.31 -4.24
C SER A 10 6.42 6.04 -5.07
N ILE A 11 6.41 7.38 -5.03
CA ILE A 11 7.44 8.19 -5.70
C ILE A 11 8.72 8.28 -4.85
N ASN A 12 8.64 8.19 -3.53
CA ASN A 12 9.79 8.45 -2.64
C ASN A 12 9.95 7.46 -1.47
N LEU A 13 9.04 6.50 -1.29
CA LEU A 13 9.01 5.70 -0.04
C LEU A 13 9.35 4.21 -0.25
N HIS A 14 8.50 3.47 -0.94
CA HIS A 14 8.63 2.03 -1.12
C HIS A 14 8.27 1.62 -2.55
N HIS A 15 8.88 0.54 -3.03
CA HIS A 15 8.67 0.00 -4.37
C HIS A 15 8.74 1.07 -5.49
N VAL A 16 9.78 1.91 -5.45
CA VAL A 16 9.99 3.05 -6.38
C VAL A 16 10.60 2.57 -7.71
N PHE A 17 9.98 1.56 -8.32
CA PHE A 17 10.44 0.96 -9.57
C PHE A 17 9.26 0.55 -10.46
N VAL A 18 9.53 0.28 -11.74
CA VAL A 18 8.51 -0.17 -12.71
C VAL A 18 7.90 -1.49 -12.23
N GLY A 19 6.59 -1.52 -12.03
CA GLY A 19 5.87 -2.70 -11.53
C GLY A 19 5.79 -2.78 -10.01
N GLY A 20 6.35 -1.80 -9.29
CA GLY A 20 6.31 -1.75 -7.83
C GLY A 20 4.89 -1.76 -7.25
N LEU A 21 3.93 -1.11 -7.92
CA LEU A 21 2.53 -1.10 -7.49
C LEU A 21 1.92 -2.51 -7.51
N LEU A 22 2.15 -3.26 -8.60
CA LEU A 22 1.69 -4.64 -8.71
C LEU A 22 2.35 -5.56 -7.68
N GLU A 23 3.66 -5.44 -7.50
CA GLU A 23 4.41 -6.27 -6.55
C GLU A 23 3.92 -6.05 -5.11
N HIS A 24 3.77 -4.79 -4.71
CA HIS A 24 3.23 -4.39 -3.42
C HIS A 24 1.82 -4.97 -3.21
N SER A 25 0.88 -4.68 -4.11
CA SER A 25 -0.50 -5.17 -3.97
C SER A 25 -0.58 -6.70 -3.96
N LEU A 26 0.26 -7.39 -4.74
CA LEU A 26 0.33 -8.86 -4.75
C LEU A 26 0.93 -9.42 -3.46
N SER A 27 1.94 -8.77 -2.88
CA SER A 27 2.53 -9.12 -1.58
C SER A 27 1.46 -9.09 -0.49
N LEU A 28 0.74 -7.97 -0.39
CA LEU A 28 -0.37 -7.80 0.55
C LEU A 28 -1.47 -8.83 0.34
N ALA A 29 -1.87 -9.11 -0.91
CA ALA A 29 -2.90 -10.11 -1.20
C ALA A 29 -2.48 -11.52 -0.76
N LYS A 30 -1.22 -11.90 -0.97
CA LYS A 30 -0.68 -13.20 -0.54
C LYS A 30 -0.67 -13.34 0.98
N ILE A 31 -0.14 -12.35 1.69
CA ILE A 31 -0.06 -12.37 3.16
C ILE A 31 -1.46 -12.25 3.76
N GLY A 32 -2.28 -11.34 3.24
CA GLY A 32 -3.66 -11.10 3.66
C GLY A 32 -4.54 -12.33 3.49
N SER A 33 -4.36 -13.09 2.41
CA SER A 33 -5.04 -14.38 2.23
C SER A 33 -4.80 -15.36 3.38
N TYR A 34 -3.59 -15.40 3.93
CA TYR A 34 -3.26 -16.25 5.08
C TYR A 34 -3.83 -15.67 6.37
N VAL A 35 -3.58 -14.38 6.62
CA VAL A 35 -4.06 -13.67 7.82
C VAL A 35 -5.58 -13.72 7.95
N ALA A 36 -6.31 -13.62 6.83
CA ALA A 36 -7.76 -13.71 6.83
C ALA A 36 -8.27 -15.03 7.43
N GLY A 37 -7.64 -16.16 7.08
CA GLY A 37 -7.98 -17.47 7.64
C GLY A 37 -7.76 -17.53 9.14
N GLU A 38 -6.60 -17.05 9.61
CA GLU A 38 -6.24 -17.03 11.03
C GLU A 38 -7.09 -16.07 11.87
N LYS A 39 -7.67 -15.04 11.26
CA LYS A 39 -8.47 -14.01 11.94
C LYS A 39 -9.98 -14.14 11.74
N GLY A 40 -10.43 -15.21 11.07
CA GLY A 40 -11.85 -15.40 10.77
C GLY A 40 -12.44 -14.29 9.90
N ALA A 41 -11.62 -13.67 9.05
CA ALA A 41 -12.02 -12.62 8.14
C ALA A 41 -12.42 -13.21 6.77
N ASN A 42 -13.21 -12.48 6.01
CA ASN A 42 -13.53 -12.86 4.64
C ASN A 42 -12.29 -12.70 3.75
N ARG A 43 -11.71 -13.85 3.37
CA ARG A 43 -10.52 -13.94 2.52
C ARG A 43 -10.65 -13.16 1.21
N GLU A 44 -11.80 -13.24 0.55
CA GLU A 44 -12.01 -12.61 -0.75
C GLU A 44 -12.06 -11.08 -0.65
N ILE A 45 -12.67 -10.56 0.43
CA ILE A 45 -12.69 -9.11 0.69
C ILE A 45 -11.28 -8.61 1.03
N VAL A 46 -10.48 -9.37 1.78
CA VAL A 46 -9.07 -9.00 2.06
C VAL A 46 -8.26 -8.98 0.78
N ILE A 47 -8.38 -10.01 -0.07
CA ILE A 47 -7.66 -10.08 -1.35
C ILE A 47 -8.08 -8.92 -2.27
N ALA A 48 -9.39 -8.70 -2.44
CA ALA A 48 -9.90 -7.61 -3.26
C ALA A 48 -9.44 -6.25 -2.72
N GLY A 49 -9.55 -6.04 -1.41
CA GLY A 49 -9.07 -4.83 -0.74
C GLY A 49 -7.58 -4.59 -0.95
N ALA A 50 -6.74 -5.61 -0.77
CA ALA A 50 -5.30 -5.52 -0.98
C ALA A 50 -4.93 -5.16 -2.44
N LEU A 51 -5.67 -5.68 -3.42
CA LEU A 51 -5.43 -5.37 -4.83
C LEU A 51 -5.95 -3.98 -5.24
N LEU A 52 -6.97 -3.46 -4.56
CA LEU A 52 -7.68 -2.25 -4.97
C LEU A 52 -7.36 -1.01 -4.13
N HIS A 53 -6.82 -1.15 -2.92
CA HIS A 53 -6.64 -0.03 -1.98
C HIS A 53 -5.92 1.17 -2.61
N ASP A 54 -4.94 0.86 -3.46
CA ASP A 54 -4.05 1.82 -4.12
C ASP A 54 -4.34 2.05 -5.62
N ILE A 55 -5.48 1.57 -6.13
CA ILE A 55 -5.78 1.61 -7.57
C ILE A 55 -5.76 3.03 -8.15
N GLY A 56 -6.02 4.06 -7.33
CA GLY A 56 -5.95 5.45 -7.76
C GLY A 56 -4.55 5.92 -8.17
N LYS A 57 -3.47 5.19 -7.82
CA LYS A 57 -2.10 5.50 -8.25
C LYS A 57 -1.93 5.46 -9.76
N ILE A 58 -2.79 4.72 -10.47
CA ILE A 58 -2.81 4.70 -11.93
C ILE A 58 -3.20 6.05 -12.54
N GLU A 59 -3.85 6.94 -11.80
CA GLU A 59 -4.14 8.30 -12.23
C GLU A 59 -3.27 9.33 -11.51
N GLU A 60 -2.83 9.02 -10.29
CA GLU A 60 -1.99 9.89 -9.48
C GLU A 60 -0.58 10.06 -10.06
N ILE A 61 0.00 8.98 -10.61
CA ILE A 61 1.39 8.94 -11.06
C ILE A 61 1.47 8.86 -12.59
N GLU A 62 2.32 9.69 -13.19
CA GLU A 62 2.67 9.65 -14.61
C GLU A 62 4.16 9.38 -14.83
N VAL A 63 4.49 8.82 -16.00
CA VAL A 63 5.86 8.53 -16.43
C VAL A 63 6.26 9.54 -17.49
N ARG A 64 7.04 10.55 -17.10
CA ARG A 64 7.55 11.57 -18.03
C ARG A 64 8.98 11.94 -17.64
N GLY A 65 9.96 11.28 -18.22
CA GLY A 65 11.37 11.44 -17.84
C GLY A 65 11.63 11.05 -16.37
N GLY A 66 10.89 10.06 -15.85
CA GLY A 66 10.86 9.65 -14.45
C GLY A 66 9.43 9.59 -13.89
N PHE A 67 9.27 9.01 -12.69
CA PHE A 67 8.00 8.99 -11.97
C PHE A 67 7.71 10.35 -11.35
N ARG A 68 6.53 10.90 -11.60
CA ARG A 68 6.07 12.16 -11.03
C ARG A 68 4.56 12.16 -10.83
N TYR A 69 4.08 13.02 -9.95
CA TYR A 69 2.65 13.24 -9.79
C TYR A 69 2.07 13.96 -11.01
N SER A 70 0.95 13.45 -11.52
CA SER A 70 0.13 14.14 -12.52
C SER A 70 -0.58 15.34 -11.88
N ASP A 71 -1.08 16.29 -12.70
CA ASP A 71 -1.87 17.41 -12.18
C ASP A 71 -3.11 16.93 -11.41
N ARG A 72 -3.76 15.89 -11.94
CA ARG A 72 -4.93 15.27 -11.32
C ARG A 72 -4.57 14.57 -10.00
N GLY A 73 -3.41 13.92 -9.95
CA GLY A 73 -2.85 13.32 -8.74
C GLY A 73 -2.55 14.36 -7.66
N ARG A 74 -1.93 15.49 -8.03
CA ARG A 74 -1.64 16.59 -7.09
C ARG A 74 -2.91 17.22 -6.52
N LEU A 75 -3.97 17.31 -7.32
CA LEU A 75 -5.24 17.92 -6.90
C LEU A 75 -6.09 16.99 -6.03
N LEU A 76 -6.13 15.69 -6.33
CA LEU A 76 -7.11 14.76 -5.76
C LEU A 76 -6.49 13.68 -4.86
N GLY A 77 -5.26 13.26 -5.12
CA GLY A 77 -4.61 12.12 -4.46
C GLY A 77 -5.20 10.76 -4.83
N HIS A 78 -4.43 9.69 -4.63
CA HIS A 78 -4.82 8.33 -5.02
C HIS A 78 -6.03 7.79 -4.25
N ILE A 79 -6.30 8.23 -3.00
CA ILE A 79 -7.49 7.76 -2.27
C ILE A 79 -8.77 8.19 -3.00
N ALA A 80 -8.91 9.49 -3.32
CA ALA A 80 -10.09 10.00 -4.01
C ALA A 80 -10.19 9.41 -5.43
N LEU A 81 -9.06 9.34 -6.14
CA LEU A 81 -8.98 8.72 -7.46
C LEU A 81 -9.31 7.22 -7.42
N GLY A 82 -8.93 6.53 -6.36
CA GLY A 82 -9.21 5.12 -6.13
C GLY A 82 -10.70 4.86 -5.97
N VAL A 83 -11.40 5.72 -5.21
CA VAL A 83 -12.86 5.65 -5.09
C VAL A 83 -13.54 5.89 -6.44
N ILE A 84 -13.14 6.92 -7.19
CA ILE A 84 -13.67 7.18 -8.54
C ILE A 84 -13.47 5.95 -9.42
N LYS A 85 -12.25 5.39 -9.41
CA LYS A 85 -11.92 4.25 -10.25
C LYS A 85 -12.70 2.98 -9.86
N LEU A 86 -12.88 2.75 -8.57
CA LEU A 86 -13.68 1.63 -8.07
C LEU A 86 -15.14 1.74 -8.56
N LYS A 87 -15.74 2.93 -8.46
CA LYS A 87 -17.12 3.16 -8.94
C LYS A 87 -17.25 2.94 -10.45
N GLU A 88 -16.27 3.38 -11.24
CA GLU A 88 -16.24 3.10 -12.68
C GLU A 88 -16.24 1.59 -12.96
N LEU A 89 -15.35 0.83 -12.31
CA LEU A 89 -15.23 -0.62 -12.49
C LEU A 89 -16.50 -1.37 -12.04
N ILE A 90 -17.11 -0.96 -10.93
CA ILE A 90 -18.37 -1.54 -10.45
C ILE A 90 -19.53 -1.21 -11.39
N GLY A 91 -19.56 -0.01 -11.99
CA GLY A 91 -20.59 0.39 -12.95
C GLY A 91 -20.63 -0.44 -14.24
N GLU A 92 -19.56 -1.17 -14.56
CA GLU A 92 -19.50 -2.11 -15.67
C GLU A 92 -20.14 -3.48 -15.33
N LEU A 93 -20.42 -3.75 -14.06
CA LEU A 93 -20.98 -4.99 -13.56
C LEU A 93 -22.49 -4.86 -13.32
N LYS A 94 -23.27 -5.86 -13.74
CA LYS A 94 -24.70 -5.93 -13.42
C LYS A 94 -24.91 -6.44 -12.00
N ASP A 95 -25.85 -5.80 -11.29
CA ASP A 95 -26.36 -6.25 -9.99
C ASP A 95 -25.27 -6.41 -8.91
N PHE A 96 -24.26 -5.51 -8.91
CA PHE A 96 -23.19 -5.54 -7.89
C PHE A 96 -23.75 -5.27 -6.48
N PRO A 97 -23.42 -6.06 -5.45
CA PRO A 97 -23.98 -5.87 -4.12
C PRO A 97 -23.55 -4.54 -3.49
N VAL A 98 -24.53 -3.69 -3.15
CA VAL A 98 -24.31 -2.36 -2.55
C VAL A 98 -23.41 -2.42 -1.31
N LEU A 99 -23.64 -3.40 -0.43
CA LEU A 99 -22.80 -3.55 0.77
C LEU A 99 -21.34 -3.87 0.42
N LEU A 100 -21.09 -4.71 -0.60
CA LEU A 100 -19.72 -5.03 -1.01
C LEU A 100 -19.02 -3.81 -1.60
N GLU A 101 -19.75 -2.98 -2.35
CA GLU A 101 -19.25 -1.71 -2.87
C GLU A 101 -18.84 -0.77 -1.73
N ASP A 102 -19.67 -0.65 -0.69
CA ASP A 102 -19.36 0.16 0.49
C ASP A 102 -18.15 -0.38 1.26
N LEU A 103 -18.03 -1.70 1.42
CA LEU A 103 -16.89 -2.32 2.10
C LEU A 103 -15.58 -2.10 1.34
N LEU A 104 -15.56 -2.29 0.03
CA LEU A 104 -14.37 -2.03 -0.80
C LEU A 104 -14.01 -0.53 -0.83
N THR A 105 -15.03 0.33 -0.93
CA THR A 105 -14.84 1.79 -0.83
C THR A 105 -14.23 2.17 0.53
N HIS A 106 -14.72 1.56 1.62
CA HIS A 106 -14.21 1.80 2.97
C HIS A 106 -12.74 1.39 3.10
N ILE A 107 -12.33 0.27 2.51
CA ILE A 107 -10.92 -0.14 2.48
C ILE A 107 -10.07 0.96 1.81
N ILE A 108 -10.47 1.46 0.62
CA ILE A 108 -9.75 2.53 -0.07
C ILE A 108 -9.67 3.81 0.79
N VAL A 109 -10.76 4.26 1.42
CA VAL A 109 -10.73 5.52 2.18
C VAL A 109 -10.14 5.39 3.58
N SER A 110 -9.74 4.18 4.00
CA SER A 110 -9.24 3.94 5.36
C SER A 110 -7.90 3.22 5.46
N HIS A 111 -7.33 2.77 4.34
CA HIS A 111 -6.09 1.96 4.37
C HIS A 111 -4.88 2.71 4.91
N HIS A 112 -4.85 4.05 4.89
CA HIS A 112 -3.82 4.85 5.57
C HIS A 112 -4.02 4.93 7.10
N GLY A 113 -5.15 4.48 7.66
CA GLY A 113 -5.35 4.35 9.10
C GLY A 113 -5.70 5.63 9.85
N LEU A 114 -4.81 6.63 9.85
CA LEU A 114 -4.94 7.86 10.63
C LEU A 114 -5.08 9.09 9.71
N GLU A 115 -5.79 10.12 10.20
CA GLU A 115 -5.96 11.39 9.49
C GLU A 115 -4.63 12.10 9.27
N GLU A 116 -3.71 12.02 10.23
CA GLU A 116 -2.34 12.53 10.12
C GLU A 116 -1.51 11.81 9.03
N TRP A 117 -1.91 10.61 8.61
CA TRP A 117 -1.32 9.89 7.47
C TRP A 117 -2.12 10.12 6.17
N GLY A 118 -3.06 11.07 6.17
CA GLY A 118 -3.89 11.42 5.01
C GLY A 118 -5.12 10.54 4.81
N SER A 119 -5.48 9.70 5.79
CA SER A 119 -6.66 8.84 5.72
C SER A 119 -7.96 9.59 6.03
N PRO A 120 -8.96 9.64 5.13
CA PRO A 120 -10.26 10.25 5.45
C PRO A 120 -11.02 9.58 6.59
N LYS A 121 -10.80 8.26 6.78
CA LYS A 121 -11.42 7.45 7.83
C LYS A 121 -10.42 6.47 8.44
N ARG A 122 -10.75 5.98 9.64
CA ARG A 122 -10.06 4.83 10.24
C ARG A 122 -10.65 3.53 9.70
N PRO A 123 -9.90 2.41 9.65
CA PRO A 123 -10.46 1.10 9.33
C PRO A 123 -11.52 0.71 10.38
N MET A 124 -12.68 0.22 9.92
CA MET A 124 -13.87 0.02 10.78
C MET A 124 -14.39 -1.42 10.82
N PHE A 125 -13.72 -2.34 10.13
CA PHE A 125 -14.06 -3.75 10.11
C PHE A 125 -12.81 -4.61 9.90
N ILE A 126 -12.90 -5.92 10.18
CA ILE A 126 -11.75 -6.81 10.32
C ILE A 126 -10.88 -6.80 9.05
N GLU A 127 -11.48 -6.89 7.88
CA GLU A 127 -10.77 -6.94 6.61
C GLU A 127 -10.08 -5.61 6.29
N ALA A 128 -10.71 -4.47 6.57
CA ALA A 128 -10.04 -3.16 6.44
C ALA A 128 -8.88 -3.00 7.42
N MET A 129 -9.01 -3.53 8.65
CA MET A 129 -7.91 -3.53 9.62
C MET A 129 -6.73 -4.36 9.11
N ILE A 130 -7.01 -5.53 8.52
CA ILE A 130 -5.98 -6.39 7.93
C ILE A 130 -5.26 -5.65 6.80
N VAL A 131 -6.00 -5.09 5.83
CA VAL A 131 -5.39 -4.38 4.70
C VAL A 131 -4.55 -3.20 5.18
N HIS A 132 -5.06 -2.37 6.09
CA HIS A 132 -4.33 -1.24 6.66
C HIS A 132 -2.99 -1.66 7.29
N TYR A 133 -3.01 -2.69 8.16
CA TYR A 133 -1.78 -3.08 8.85
C TYR A 133 -0.79 -3.79 7.93
N LEU A 134 -1.26 -4.50 6.91
CA LEU A 134 -0.37 -5.12 5.92
C LEU A 134 0.30 -4.07 5.03
N ASP A 135 -0.46 -3.08 4.57
CA ASP A 135 0.09 -1.94 3.84
C ASP A 135 1.13 -1.18 4.67
N ASN A 136 0.80 -0.85 5.93
CA ASN A 136 1.74 -0.17 6.81
C ASN A 136 3.01 -1.00 7.10
N LEU A 137 2.85 -2.31 7.28
CA LEU A 137 3.97 -3.21 7.54
C LEU A 137 4.92 -3.27 6.34
N ASP A 138 4.38 -3.46 5.14
CA ASP A 138 5.14 -3.54 3.88
C ASP A 138 5.92 -2.24 3.65
N ALA A 139 5.24 -1.08 3.74
CA ALA A 139 5.85 0.23 3.61
C ALA A 139 6.95 0.51 4.65
N ARG A 140 6.77 0.07 5.91
CA ARG A 140 7.77 0.23 6.97
C ARG A 140 8.99 -0.66 6.75
N ILE A 141 8.80 -1.92 6.37
CA ILE A 141 9.92 -2.85 6.12
C ILE A 141 10.75 -2.36 4.93
N GLU A 142 10.11 -1.96 3.84
CA GLU A 142 10.82 -1.43 2.67
C GLU A 142 11.56 -0.13 2.99
N GLY A 143 10.97 0.78 3.77
CA GLY A 143 11.69 1.98 4.20
C GLY A 143 12.88 1.70 5.11
N VAL A 144 12.81 0.69 5.98
CA VAL A 144 13.98 0.24 6.76
C VAL A 144 15.06 -0.37 5.86
N ARG A 145 14.66 -1.18 4.86
CA ARG A 145 15.60 -1.74 3.87
C ARG A 145 16.30 -0.64 3.09
N ALA A 146 15.56 0.35 2.59
CA ALA A 146 16.14 1.51 1.91
C ALA A 146 17.10 2.29 2.82
N HIS A 147 16.74 2.47 4.10
CA HIS A 147 17.61 3.15 5.08
C HIS A 147 18.92 2.37 5.35
N PHE A 148 18.94 1.05 5.20
CA PHE A 148 20.19 0.28 5.31
C PHE A 148 21.16 0.50 4.15
N GLU A 149 20.69 0.97 3.00
CA GLU A 149 21.55 1.24 1.84
C GLU A 149 22.23 2.61 1.95
N GLU A 150 21.52 3.61 2.46
CA GLU A 150 21.99 5.01 2.44
C GLU A 150 22.31 5.57 3.85
N GLY A 151 21.79 4.96 4.90
CA GLY A 151 21.71 5.54 6.24
C GLY A 151 22.51 4.83 7.31
N MET A 152 23.62 4.17 6.97
CA MET A 152 24.46 3.44 7.92
C MET A 152 25.44 4.36 8.68
N GLU A 153 25.53 4.20 10.00
CA GLU A 153 26.54 4.86 10.84
C GLU A 153 27.82 4.01 10.91
N ASP A 154 27.65 2.69 10.99
CA ASP A 154 28.74 1.71 10.92
C ASP A 154 28.29 0.44 10.16
N GLU A 155 29.10 -0.63 10.17
CA GLU A 155 28.77 -1.87 9.46
C GLU A 155 27.45 -2.51 9.92
N ARG A 156 27.02 -2.27 11.17
CA ARG A 156 25.90 -2.94 11.85
C ARG A 156 24.73 -2.01 12.17
N TRP A 157 24.96 -0.74 12.50
CA TRP A 157 23.91 0.17 12.97
C TRP A 157 23.63 1.29 11.98
N SER A 158 22.34 1.53 11.74
CA SER A 158 21.90 2.72 11.03
C SER A 158 22.04 3.97 11.88
N THR A 159 22.21 5.10 11.22
CA THR A 159 21.89 6.42 11.77
C THR A 159 20.41 6.48 12.20
N TYR A 160 20.09 7.46 13.04
CA TYR A 160 18.73 7.68 13.53
C TYR A 160 17.78 8.10 12.39
N HIS A 161 16.70 7.35 12.19
CA HIS A 161 15.68 7.66 11.21
C HIS A 161 14.52 8.41 11.87
N ARG A 162 14.28 9.67 11.47
CA ARG A 162 13.31 10.56 12.12
C ARG A 162 11.88 10.04 12.07
N ILE A 163 11.43 9.50 10.93
CA ILE A 163 10.04 9.02 10.76
C ILE A 163 9.77 7.77 11.61
N TYR A 164 10.79 6.93 11.81
CA TYR A 164 10.66 5.70 12.59
C TYR A 164 11.09 5.87 14.05
N GLU A 165 11.55 7.08 14.39
CA GLU A 165 12.07 7.46 15.70
C GLU A 165 13.07 6.47 16.30
N SER A 166 13.87 5.82 15.45
CA SER A 166 14.71 4.69 15.86
C SER A 166 16.01 4.57 15.06
N ARG A 167 16.92 3.76 15.56
CA ARG A 167 18.09 3.22 14.85
C ARG A 167 17.88 1.73 14.61
N PHE A 168 18.35 1.23 13.48
CA PHE A 168 18.14 -0.16 13.09
C PHE A 168 19.46 -0.94 13.08
N LEU A 169 19.41 -2.15 13.62
CA LEU A 169 20.51 -3.11 13.53
C LEU A 169 20.34 -3.96 12.26
N ARG A 170 21.37 -3.98 11.41
CA ARG A 170 21.45 -4.88 10.27
C ARG A 170 22.07 -6.21 10.71
N LEU A 171 21.27 -7.27 10.71
CA LEU A 171 21.75 -8.63 10.96
C LEU A 171 22.65 -9.08 9.81
N LYS A 172 23.84 -9.61 10.13
CA LYS A 172 24.79 -10.11 9.12
C LYS A 172 24.19 -11.30 8.36
N GLU A 173 24.48 -11.36 7.08
CA GLU A 173 24.23 -12.54 6.25
C GLU A 173 25.00 -13.75 6.81
N GLY A 174 24.33 -14.89 6.97
CA GLY A 174 24.89 -16.07 7.63
C GLY A 174 24.82 -16.08 9.16
N SER A 175 24.18 -15.08 9.78
CA SER A 175 23.80 -15.14 11.20
C SER A 175 22.84 -16.31 11.43
N PRO A 176 22.94 -17.06 12.56
CA PRO A 176 21.95 -18.09 12.91
C PRO A 176 20.54 -17.52 13.19
N TRP A 177 20.41 -16.20 13.20
CA TRP A 177 19.17 -15.46 13.45
C TRP A 177 18.60 -14.77 12.19
N ARG A 178 19.15 -15.05 11.00
CA ARG A 178 18.69 -14.49 9.71
C ARG A 178 18.13 -15.58 8.81
#